data_AF-A0A9W9K3I3-F1
#
_entry.id   AF-A0A9W9K3I3-F1
#
_cell.length_a   1.000
_cell.length_b   1.000
_cell.length_c   1.000
_cell.angle_alpha   90.00
_cell.angle_beta   90.00
_cell.angle_gamma   90.00
#
_symmetry.space_group_name_H-M   'P 1'
#
loop_
_entity.id
_entity.type
_entity.pdbx_description
1 polymer ?
#
loop_
_entity_poly.entity_id
_entity_poly.type
_entity_poly.pdbx_seq_one_letter_code
_entity_poly.pdbx_strand_id
1 'polypeptide(L)'
;MAADVPTMVTTVRAVVGTVALLALMVCTTRLYLRKFVIRAFGLDDYFVIVSLGVYISLCTYLFVASSVKISLIVFLMRIFPTKSIRYFGIGIIVFLVLVTISGELPLILQCMPVRAAYDKTVANFKCFSPDAMFGIEMYQGVVMFAVDIVIFLMPIPTIWKLQMPIQRRLSIIGLFSLGKHIGRLLEAGARD
;
A
#
# COMPACT_ATOMS: atom_id res chain seq x y z
N MET A 1 27.17 -2.69 12.92
CA MET A 1 25.74 -2.31 12.82
C MET A 1 25.42 -1.42 11.59
N ALA A 2 26.41 -0.92 10.83
CA ALA A 2 26.19 -0.12 9.61
C ALA A 2 25.93 -0.94 8.33
N ALA A 3 26.18 -2.26 8.34
CA ALA A 3 26.05 -3.12 7.15
C ALA A 3 24.59 -3.53 6.80
N ASP A 4 23.63 -3.41 7.72
CA ASP A 4 22.25 -3.90 7.53
C ASP A 4 21.23 -2.87 7.02
N VAL A 5 21.65 -1.62 6.83
CA VAL A 5 20.79 -0.52 6.36
C VAL A 5 20.63 -0.53 4.84
N PRO A 6 21.69 -0.69 4.01
CA PRO A 6 21.53 -0.74 2.55
C PRO A 6 20.75 -1.97 2.10
N THR A 7 20.88 -3.10 2.80
CA THR A 7 20.14 -4.34 2.48
C THR A 7 18.64 -4.18 2.67
N MET A 8 18.20 -3.49 3.73
CA MET A 8 16.77 -3.28 4.00
C MET A 8 16.10 -2.40 2.94
N VAL A 9 16.73 -1.28 2.54
CA VAL A 9 16.18 -0.40 1.49
C VAL A 9 16.13 -1.11 0.14
N THR A 10 17.17 -1.90 -0.17
CA THR A 10 17.22 -2.67 -1.43
C THR A 10 16.18 -3.78 -1.45
N THR A 11 15.97 -4.45 -0.31
CA THR A 11 14.90 -5.45 -0.14
C THR A 11 13.53 -4.81 -0.32
N VAL A 12 13.28 -3.64 0.28
CA VAL A 12 12.01 -2.93 0.11
C VAL A 12 11.78 -2.51 -1.33
N ARG A 13 12.78 -1.96 -2.01
CA ARG A 13 12.67 -1.60 -3.44
C ARG A 13 12.41 -2.83 -4.31
N ALA A 14 13.04 -3.95 -3.99
CA ALA A 14 12.77 -5.22 -4.65
C ALA A 14 11.35 -5.73 -4.37
N VAL A 15 10.86 -5.65 -3.14
CA VAL A 15 9.48 -6.03 -2.78
C VAL A 15 8.46 -5.13 -3.46
N VAL A 16 8.62 -3.81 -3.41
CA VAL A 16 7.73 -2.86 -4.09
C VAL A 16 7.78 -3.08 -5.61
N GLY A 17 8.97 -3.28 -6.18
CA GLY A 17 9.14 -3.57 -7.60
C GLY A 17 8.50 -4.89 -8.03
N THR A 18 8.69 -5.96 -7.26
CA THR A 18 8.08 -7.27 -7.54
C THR A 18 6.57 -7.23 -7.39
N VAL A 19 6.04 -6.58 -6.36
CA VAL A 19 4.59 -6.37 -6.17
C VAL A 19 4.01 -5.57 -7.34
N ALA A 20 4.69 -4.51 -7.79
CA ALA A 20 4.25 -3.73 -8.96
C ALA A 20 4.26 -4.54 -10.26
N LEU A 21 5.28 -5.38 -10.48
CA LEU A 21 5.35 -6.26 -11.65
C LEU A 21 4.25 -7.33 -11.62
N LEU A 22 4.01 -7.93 -10.45
CA LEU A 22 2.91 -8.90 -10.26
C LEU A 22 1.55 -8.23 -10.50
N ALA A 23 1.34 -7.01 -9.99
CA ALA A 23 0.14 -6.23 -10.24
C ALA A 23 -0.11 -6.01 -11.74
N LEU A 24 0.91 -5.57 -12.47
CA LEU A 24 0.82 -5.34 -13.91
C LEU A 24 0.52 -6.64 -14.67
N MET A 25 1.13 -7.75 -14.28
CA MET A 25 0.90 -9.07 -14.89
C MET A 25 -0.52 -9.59 -14.63
N VAL A 26 -1.05 -9.43 -13.42
CA VAL A 26 -2.45 -9.78 -13.09
C VAL A 26 -3.42 -8.89 -13.86
N CYS A 27 -3.21 -7.57 -13.86
CA CYS A 27 -4.05 -6.61 -14.57
C CYS A 27 -4.07 -6.89 -16.09
N THR A 28 -2.92 -7.17 -16.71
CA THR A 28 -2.82 -7.48 -18.14
C THR A 28 -3.51 -8.80 -18.50
N THR A 29 -3.38 -9.84 -17.66
CA THR A 29 -4.07 -11.12 -17.86
C THR A 29 -5.60 -10.93 -17.84
N ARG A 30 -6.12 -10.07 -16.97
CA ARG A 30 -7.56 -9.77 -16.91
C ARG A 30 -8.04 -8.88 -18.04
N LEU A 31 -7.25 -7.89 -18.43
CA LEU A 31 -7.53 -7.07 -19.61
C LEU A 31 -7.59 -7.94 -20.87
N TYR A 32 -6.67 -8.90 -21.01
CA TYR A 32 -6.69 -9.85 -22.11
C TYR A 32 -7.97 -10.69 -22.13
N LEU A 33 -8.34 -11.28 -20.98
CA LEU A 33 -9.57 -12.06 -20.85
C LEU A 33 -10.83 -11.23 -21.17
N ARG A 34 -10.92 -9.99 -20.70
CA ARG A 34 -12.12 -9.15 -20.91
C ARG A 34 -12.17 -8.54 -22.32
N LYS A 35 -11.02 -8.12 -22.87
CA LYS A 35 -10.90 -7.54 -24.22
C LYS A 35 -11.08 -8.57 -25.33
N PHE A 36 -10.66 -9.82 -25.11
CA PHE A 36 -10.89 -10.92 -26.06
C PHE A 36 -12.36 -11.40 -26.07
N VAL A 37 -13.07 -11.27 -24.94
CA VAL A 37 -14.43 -11.81 -24.74
C VAL A 37 -15.56 -10.85 -25.15
N ILE A 38 -15.47 -9.53 -24.88
CA ILE A 38 -16.58 -8.59 -25.17
C ILE A 38 -16.50 -8.07 -26.62
N ARG A 39 -16.44 -8.95 -27.63
CA ARG A 39 -16.49 -8.57 -29.06
C ARG A 39 -17.87 -8.04 -29.48
N ALA A 40 -18.35 -6.94 -28.90
CA ALA A 40 -19.56 -6.26 -29.31
C ALA A 40 -19.30 -4.74 -29.30
N PHE A 41 -18.88 -4.21 -30.45
CA PHE A 41 -18.75 -2.76 -30.68
C PHE A 41 -20.13 -2.18 -31.01
N GLY A 42 -20.71 -1.41 -30.08
CA GLY A 42 -22.01 -0.73 -30.17
C GLY A 42 -22.12 0.38 -29.10
N LEU A 43 -23.23 1.13 -29.00
CA LEU A 43 -23.42 2.17 -27.95
C LEU A 43 -23.22 1.65 -26.50
N ASP A 44 -23.26 0.33 -26.31
CA ASP A 44 -22.87 -0.42 -25.10
C ASP A 44 -21.37 -0.32 -24.75
N ASP A 45 -20.51 0.07 -25.70
CA ASP A 45 -19.06 0.24 -25.56
C ASP A 45 -18.70 1.23 -24.45
N TYR A 46 -19.48 2.31 -24.30
CA TYR A 46 -19.23 3.31 -23.25
C TYR A 46 -19.38 2.70 -21.86
N PHE A 47 -20.45 1.91 -21.62
CA PHE A 47 -20.66 1.22 -20.36
C PHE A 47 -19.59 0.15 -20.11
N VAL A 48 -19.15 -0.55 -21.16
CA VAL A 48 -18.07 -1.54 -21.07
C VAL A 48 -16.73 -0.88 -20.72
N ILE A 49 -16.41 0.26 -21.34
CA ILE A 49 -15.21 1.05 -21.07
C ILE A 49 -15.24 1.59 -19.63
N VAL A 50 -16.37 2.12 -19.17
CA VAL A 50 -16.54 2.61 -17.79
C VAL A 50 -16.39 1.46 -16.79
N SER A 51 -17.04 0.32 -17.02
CA SER A 51 -16.89 -0.87 -16.18
C SER A 51 -15.44 -1.39 -16.13
N LEU A 52 -14.74 -1.38 -17.27
CA LEU A 52 -13.32 -1.72 -17.35
C LEU A 52 -12.46 -0.73 -16.55
N GLY A 53 -12.71 0.58 -16.69
CA GLY A 53 -11.99 1.61 -15.97
C GLY A 53 -12.16 1.52 -14.45
N VAL A 54 -13.38 1.28 -13.98
CA VAL A 54 -13.69 1.06 -12.55
C VAL A 54 -12.97 -0.17 -12.03
N TYR A 55 -12.99 -1.28 -12.78
CA TYR A 55 -12.31 -2.51 -12.39
C TYR A 55 -10.79 -2.36 -12.30
N ILE A 56 -10.16 -1.72 -13.31
CA ILE A 56 -8.72 -1.42 -13.28
C ILE A 56 -8.37 -0.53 -12.08
N SER A 57 -9.23 0.45 -11.78
CA SER A 57 -9.05 1.36 -10.65
C SER A 57 -9.09 0.61 -9.31
N LEU A 58 -10.00 -0.36 -9.16
CA LEU A 58 -10.10 -1.21 -7.97
C LEU A 58 -8.85 -2.09 -7.76
N CYS A 59 -8.40 -2.81 -8.80
CA CYS A 59 -7.16 -3.60 -8.69
C CYS A 59 -5.96 -2.70 -8.35
N THR A 60 -5.80 -1.59 -9.08
CA THR A 60 -4.65 -0.68 -8.89
C THR A 60 -4.67 -0.04 -7.49
N TYR A 61 -5.86 0.27 -6.97
CA TYR A 61 -6.03 0.86 -5.64
C TYR A 61 -5.42 -0.01 -4.53
N LEU A 62 -5.66 -1.33 -4.55
CA LEU A 62 -5.12 -2.25 -3.54
C LEU A 62 -3.59 -2.30 -3.54
N PHE A 63 -2.98 -2.32 -4.71
CA PHE A 63 -1.52 -2.29 -4.85
C PHE A 63 -0.92 -0.94 -4.42
N VAL A 64 -1.56 0.17 -4.79
CA VAL A 64 -1.11 1.50 -4.38
C VAL A 64 -1.23 1.67 -2.87
N ALA A 65 -2.37 1.28 -2.28
CA ALA A 65 -2.61 1.38 -0.84
C ALA A 65 -1.59 0.57 -0.01
N SER A 66 -1.27 -0.66 -0.44
CA SER A 66 -0.26 -1.48 0.22
C SER A 66 1.16 -0.89 0.06
N SER A 67 1.50 -0.35 -1.12
CA SER A 67 2.80 0.32 -1.36
C SER A 67 3.01 1.55 -0.48
N VAL A 68 1.97 2.38 -0.29
CA VAL A 68 2.02 3.55 0.61
C VAL A 68 2.28 3.11 2.06
N LYS A 69 1.57 2.09 2.54
CA LYS A 69 1.77 1.55 3.90
C LYS A 69 3.19 1.00 4.10
N ILE A 70 3.71 0.23 3.14
CA ILE A 70 5.09 -0.29 3.19
C ILE A 70 6.09 0.86 3.26
N SER A 71 5.90 1.91 2.46
CA SER A 71 6.75 3.12 2.47
C SER A 71 6.74 3.81 3.84
N LEU A 72 5.56 3.92 4.46
CA LEU A 72 5.39 4.53 5.78
C LEU A 72 6.06 3.69 6.89
N ILE A 73 5.94 2.37 6.86
CA ILE A 73 6.61 1.47 7.81
C ILE A 73 8.13 1.61 7.69
N VAL A 74 8.66 1.67 6.46
CA VAL A 74 10.10 1.83 6.22
C VAL A 74 10.60 3.18 6.71
N PHE A 75 9.82 4.23 6.52
CA PHE A 75 10.10 5.53 7.12
C PHE A 75 10.15 5.46 8.65
N LEU A 76 9.17 4.78 9.29
CA LEU A 76 9.13 4.58 10.74
C LEU A 76 10.32 3.77 11.27
N MET A 77 10.77 2.74 10.53
CA MET A 77 11.98 1.99 10.86
C MET A 77 13.26 2.82 10.74
N ARG A 78 13.28 3.82 9.85
CA ARG A 78 14.44 4.73 9.67
C ARG A 78 14.54 5.77 10.78
N ILE A 79 13.42 6.33 11.21
CA ILE A 79 13.39 7.37 12.26
C ILE A 79 13.60 6.78 13.66
N PHE A 80 13.08 5.58 13.93
CA PHE A 80 13.27 4.87 15.20
C PHE A 80 14.04 3.56 14.95
N PRO A 81 15.38 3.58 14.83
CA PRO A 81 16.20 2.41 14.53
C PRO A 81 16.34 1.47 15.74
N THR A 82 15.22 0.99 16.26
CA THR A 82 15.14 0.01 17.36
C THR A 82 14.87 -1.39 16.81
N LYS A 83 15.43 -2.42 17.45
CA LYS A 83 15.26 -3.81 17.01
C LYS A 83 13.78 -4.23 16.99
N SER A 84 13.00 -3.80 17.99
CA SER A 84 11.56 -4.11 18.06
C SER A 84 10.79 -3.56 16.87
N ILE A 85 10.93 -2.26 16.57
CA ILE A 85 10.24 -1.64 15.41
C ILE A 85 10.65 -2.30 14.11
N ARG A 86 11.92 -2.71 13.96
CA ARG A 86 12.38 -3.44 12.76
C ARG A 86 11.70 -4.79 12.60
N TYR A 87 11.63 -5.62 13.65
CA TYR A 87 10.97 -6.92 13.58
C TYR A 87 9.47 -6.80 13.34
N PHE A 88 8.78 -5.90 14.07
CA PHE A 88 7.36 -5.65 13.85
C PHE A 88 7.09 -5.07 12.46
N GLY A 89 7.90 -4.12 11.99
CA GLY A 89 7.76 -3.53 10.66
C GLY A 89 7.91 -4.56 9.55
N ILE A 90 8.92 -5.44 9.61
CA ILE A 90 9.09 -6.53 8.64
C ILE A 90 7.89 -7.49 8.70
N GLY A 91 7.42 -7.85 9.89
CA GLY A 91 6.24 -8.71 10.05
C GLY A 91 4.98 -8.12 9.41
N ILE A 92 4.72 -6.82 9.62
CA ILE A 92 3.58 -6.12 9.01
C ILE A 92 3.73 -6.05 7.49
N ILE A 93 4.95 -5.83 6.96
CA ILE A 93 5.19 -5.83 5.50
C ILE A 93 4.84 -7.20 4.89
N VAL A 94 5.31 -8.30 5.49
CA VAL A 94 4.99 -9.66 5.02
C VAL A 94 3.48 -9.91 5.09
N PHE A 95 2.85 -9.54 6.20
CA PHE A 95 1.40 -9.65 6.37
C PHE A 95 0.62 -8.88 5.30
N LEU A 96 1.00 -7.62 5.04
CA LEU A 96 0.37 -6.79 4.01
C LEU A 96 0.43 -7.43 2.63
N VAL A 97 1.59 -7.98 2.25
CA VAL A 97 1.75 -8.66 0.96
C VAL A 97 0.81 -9.88 0.86
N LEU A 98 0.74 -10.70 1.91
CA LEU A 98 -0.15 -11.86 1.93
C LEU A 98 -1.63 -11.48 1.83
N VAL A 99 -2.04 -10.44 2.56
CA VAL A 99 -3.44 -9.98 2.51
C VAL A 99 -3.78 -9.42 1.13
N THR A 100 -2.89 -8.64 0.50
CA THR A 100 -3.11 -8.14 -0.87
C THR A 100 -3.26 -9.29 -1.87
N ILE A 101 -2.41 -10.32 -1.81
CA ILE A 101 -2.52 -11.50 -2.68
C ILE A 101 -3.83 -12.25 -2.43
N SER A 102 -4.21 -12.41 -1.16
CA SER A 102 -5.46 -13.09 -0.80
C SER A 102 -6.71 -12.36 -1.28
N GLY A 103 -6.63 -11.03 -1.45
CA GLY A 103 -7.71 -10.21 -1.96
C GLY A 103 -7.93 -10.34 -3.46
N GLU A 104 -6.86 -10.43 -4.23
CA GLU A 104 -6.91 -10.59 -5.69
C GLU A 104 -7.35 -11.99 -6.12
N LEU A 105 -7.05 -13.01 -5.31
CA LEU A 105 -7.31 -14.41 -5.64
C LEU A 105 -8.81 -14.73 -5.85
N PRO A 106 -9.75 -14.28 -5.01
CA PRO A 106 -11.19 -14.39 -5.24
C PRO A 106 -11.66 -13.75 -6.54
N LEU A 107 -11.05 -12.61 -6.94
CA LEU A 107 -11.38 -12.01 -8.22
C LEU A 107 -10.93 -12.93 -9.37
N ILE A 108 -9.80 -13.64 -9.23
CA ILE A 108 -9.24 -14.52 -10.26
C ILE A 108 -10.03 -15.81 -10.37
N LEU A 109 -10.32 -16.41 -9.23
CA LEU A 109 -11.01 -17.69 -9.10
C LEU A 109 -12.48 -17.48 -8.75
N GLN A 110 -13.11 -16.46 -9.32
CA GLN A 110 -14.51 -16.13 -9.06
C GLN A 110 -15.46 -17.29 -9.45
N CYS A 111 -15.03 -18.14 -10.40
CA CYS A 111 -15.76 -19.33 -10.86
C CYS A 111 -14.82 -20.53 -10.99
N MET A 112 -15.34 -21.72 -10.67
CA MET A 112 -14.73 -23.01 -10.95
C MET A 112 -15.61 -23.78 -11.94
N PRO A 113 -15.11 -24.12 -13.14
CA PRO A 113 -13.86 -23.67 -13.75
C PRO A 113 -13.90 -22.17 -14.13
N VAL A 114 -12.73 -21.51 -14.21
CA VAL A 114 -12.61 -20.06 -14.57
C VAL A 114 -13.36 -19.70 -15.86
N ARG A 115 -13.48 -20.67 -16.78
CA ARG A 115 -14.16 -20.50 -18.07
C ARG A 115 -15.66 -20.21 -17.92
N ALA A 116 -16.28 -20.71 -16.85
CA ALA A 116 -17.69 -20.48 -16.56
C ALA A 116 -18.01 -19.02 -16.18
N ALA A 117 -16.99 -18.20 -15.89
CA ALA A 117 -17.18 -16.77 -15.66
C ALA A 117 -17.69 -16.04 -16.92
N TYR A 118 -17.34 -16.53 -18.11
CA TYR A 118 -17.73 -15.92 -19.38
C TYR A 118 -18.59 -16.84 -20.26
N ASP A 119 -18.45 -18.16 -20.14
CA ASP A 119 -19.24 -19.13 -20.88
C ASP A 119 -20.16 -19.90 -19.93
N LYS A 120 -21.42 -19.46 -19.84
CA LYS A 120 -22.44 -20.08 -18.97
C LYS A 120 -23.00 -21.39 -19.52
N THR A 121 -22.55 -21.85 -20.69
CA THR A 121 -23.00 -23.11 -21.28
C THR A 121 -22.29 -24.34 -20.68
N VAL A 122 -21.25 -24.12 -19.87
CA VAL A 122 -20.48 -25.18 -19.20
C VAL A 122 -21.34 -25.86 -18.12
N ALA A 123 -21.55 -27.17 -18.24
CA ALA A 123 -22.28 -27.93 -17.23
C ALA A 123 -21.50 -28.00 -15.89
N ASN A 124 -22.22 -27.91 -14.76
CA ASN A 124 -21.69 -27.97 -13.39
C ASN A 124 -20.76 -26.80 -12.97
N PHE A 125 -21.05 -25.56 -13.38
CA PHE A 125 -20.29 -24.42 -12.90
C PHE A 125 -20.66 -24.03 -11.45
N LYS A 126 -19.65 -23.68 -10.65
CA LYS A 126 -19.82 -23.01 -9.35
C LYS A 126 -19.14 -21.66 -9.40
N CYS A 127 -19.90 -20.59 -9.19
CA CYS A 127 -19.39 -19.21 -9.08
C CYS A 127 -19.72 -18.64 -7.71
N PHE A 128 -18.89 -17.73 -7.21
CA PHE A 128 -19.23 -16.94 -6.04
C PHE A 128 -20.47 -16.09 -6.31
N SER A 129 -21.38 -16.01 -5.34
CA SER A 129 -22.48 -15.06 -5.39
C SER A 129 -21.95 -13.63 -5.23
N PRO A 130 -22.64 -12.62 -5.81
CA PRO A 130 -22.26 -11.21 -5.63
C PRO A 130 -22.12 -10.82 -4.15
N ASP A 131 -22.99 -11.35 -3.28
CA ASP A 131 -22.96 -11.11 -1.83
C ASP A 131 -21.70 -11.68 -1.18
N ALA A 132 -21.25 -12.86 -1.62
CA ALA A 132 -20.03 -13.47 -1.10
C ALA A 132 -18.79 -12.68 -1.52
N MET A 133 -18.75 -12.17 -2.76
CA MET A 133 -17.66 -11.32 -3.23
C MET A 133 -17.59 -10.01 -2.43
N PHE A 134 -18.74 -9.35 -2.24
CA PHE A 134 -18.82 -8.12 -1.46
C PHE A 134 -18.38 -8.34 0.00
N GLY A 135 -18.78 -9.46 0.62
CA GLY A 135 -18.35 -9.81 1.98
C GLY A 135 -16.83 -9.99 2.11
N ILE A 136 -16.18 -10.60 1.11
CA ILE A 136 -14.72 -10.78 1.08
C ILE A 136 -14.00 -9.44 0.94
N GLU A 137 -14.47 -8.58 0.04
CA GLU A 137 -13.88 -7.24 -0.16
C GLU A 137 -14.05 -6.35 1.07
N MET A 138 -15.21 -6.41 1.73
CA MET A 138 -15.47 -5.69 2.97
C MET A 138 -14.52 -6.16 4.08
N TYR A 139 -14.33 -7.48 4.24
CA TYR A 139 -13.39 -8.04 5.21
C TYR A 139 -11.96 -7.54 4.96
N GLN A 140 -11.53 -7.54 3.71
CA GLN A 140 -10.21 -7.03 3.32
C GLN A 140 -10.07 -5.53 3.64
N GLY A 141 -11.11 -4.73 3.40
CA GLY A 141 -11.13 -3.31 3.78
C GLY A 141 -10.95 -3.10 5.28
N VAL A 142 -11.65 -3.88 6.10
CA VAL A 142 -11.52 -3.83 7.57
C VAL A 142 -10.09 -4.20 8.01
N VAL A 143 -9.50 -5.25 7.43
CA VAL A 143 -8.12 -5.65 7.74
C VAL A 143 -7.12 -4.57 7.36
N MET A 144 -7.26 -3.95 6.18
CA MET A 144 -6.38 -2.87 5.74
C MET A 144 -6.45 -1.65 6.65
N PHE A 145 -7.64 -1.29 7.12
CA PHE A 145 -7.84 -0.20 8.07
C PHE A 145 -7.27 -0.52 9.46
N ALA A 146 -7.45 -1.75 9.94
CA ALA A 146 -6.87 -2.19 11.20
C ALA A 146 -5.33 -2.11 11.17
N VAL A 147 -4.71 -2.46 10.04
CA VAL A 147 -3.26 -2.33 9.86
C VAL A 147 -2.82 -0.87 9.93
N ASP A 148 -3.58 0.08 9.37
CA ASP A 148 -3.26 1.51 9.49
C ASP A 148 -3.19 1.93 10.97
N ILE A 149 -4.16 1.52 11.79
CA ILE A 149 -4.17 1.78 13.24
C ILE A 149 -2.92 1.19 13.90
N VAL A 150 -2.59 -0.07 13.60
CA VAL A 150 -1.40 -0.73 14.18
C VAL A 150 -0.12 0.02 13.81
N ILE A 151 0.02 0.48 12.57
CA ILE A 151 1.18 1.24 12.12
C ILE A 151 1.28 2.58 12.87
N PHE A 152 0.16 3.26 13.11
CA PHE A 152 0.14 4.50 13.90
C PHE A 152 0.49 4.29 15.38
N LEU A 153 0.07 3.17 15.97
CA LEU A 153 0.34 2.87 17.38
C LEU A 153 1.77 2.35 17.62
N MET A 154 2.38 1.71 16.63
CA MET A 154 3.73 1.12 16.69
C MET A 154 4.82 2.04 17.27
N PRO A 155 4.96 3.33 16.89
CA PRO A 155 6.02 4.20 17.44
C PRO A 155 5.74 4.69 18.87
N ILE A 156 4.50 4.67 19.36
CA ILE A 156 4.11 5.30 20.63
C ILE A 156 4.85 4.68 21.83
N PRO A 157 4.90 3.35 22.02
CA PRO A 157 5.63 2.76 23.15
C PRO A 157 7.12 3.05 23.12
N THR A 158 7.70 3.20 21.94
CA THR A 158 9.13 3.51 21.78
C THR A 158 9.41 4.96 22.13
N ILE A 159 8.55 5.90 21.71
CA ILE A 159 8.66 7.32 22.04
C ILE A 159 8.54 7.54 23.56
N TRP A 160 7.64 6.81 24.23
CA TRP A 160 7.46 6.93 25.69
C TRP A 160 8.66 6.42 26.50
N LYS A 161 9.36 5.40 25.99
CA LYS A 161 10.60 4.89 26.59
C LYS A 161 11.81 5.73 26.24
N LEU A 162 11.75 6.45 25.12
CA LEU A 162 12.78 7.36 24.67
C LEU A 162 12.56 8.73 25.33
N GLN A 163 12.81 8.81 26.64
CA GLN A 163 12.97 10.08 27.33
C GLN A 163 14.16 10.82 26.69
N MET A 164 13.89 11.60 25.65
CA MET A 164 14.82 12.61 25.17
C MET A 164 15.10 13.52 26.38
N PRO A 165 16.35 13.59 26.89
CA PRO A 165 16.66 14.55 27.94
C PRO A 165 16.38 15.94 27.36
N ILE A 166 15.71 16.76 28.16
CA ILE A 166 15.20 18.08 27.77
C ILE A 166 16.26 18.97 27.10
N GLN A 167 17.54 18.65 27.34
CA GLN A 167 18.73 19.26 26.75
C GLN A 167 18.77 19.20 25.21
N ARG A 168 18.43 18.07 24.57
CA ARG A 168 18.41 18.03 23.08
C ARG A 168 17.20 18.75 22.50
N ARG A 169 16.08 18.75 23.23
CA ARG A 169 14.86 19.52 22.90
C ARG A 169 15.14 21.03 22.97
N LEU A 170 15.91 21.48 23.97
CA LEU A 170 16.39 22.86 24.10
C LEU A 170 17.38 23.25 23.00
N SER A 171 18.29 22.37 22.57
CA SER A 171 19.20 22.67 21.46
C SER A 171 18.47 22.91 20.13
N ILE A 172 17.44 22.12 19.83
CA ILE A 172 16.65 22.27 18.59
C ILE A 172 15.76 23.53 18.66
N ILE A 173 15.13 23.79 19.81
CA ILE A 173 14.35 25.02 20.03
C ILE A 173 15.27 26.26 20.00
N GLY A 174 16.48 26.16 20.54
CA GLY A 174 17.51 27.21 20.49
C GLY A 174 17.99 27.51 19.07
N LEU A 175 18.20 26.47 18.25
CA LEU A 175 18.58 26.63 16.85
C LEU A 175 17.49 27.35 16.03
N PHE A 176 16.22 26.98 16.23
CA PHE A 176 15.08 27.66 15.60
C PHE A 176 14.87 29.10 16.10
N SER A 177 15.21 29.39 17.36
CA SER A 177 15.10 30.74 17.92
C SER A 177 16.22 31.66 17.42
N LEU A 178 17.43 31.15 17.20
CA LEU A 178 18.57 31.90 16.66
C LEU A 178 18.38 32.24 15.18
N GLY A 179 17.77 31.36 14.38
CA GLY A 179 17.49 31.62 12.96
C GLY A 179 16.60 32.84 12.72
N LYS A 180 15.65 33.11 13.64
CA LYS A 180 14.78 34.30 13.56
C LYS A 180 15.55 35.61 13.85
N HIS A 181 16.59 35.56 14.66
CA HIS A 181 17.44 36.72 14.95
C HIS A 181 18.46 37.00 13.85
N ILE A 182 19.03 35.95 13.24
CA ILE A 182 19.92 36.11 12.08
C ILE A 182 19.17 36.68 10.86
N GLY A 183 17.91 36.27 10.63
CA GLY A 183 17.09 36.79 9.54
C GLY A 183 16.82 38.30 9.67
N ARG A 184 16.54 38.78 10.89
CA ARG A 184 16.38 40.23 11.14
C ARG A 184 17.67 41.03 10.99
N LEU A 185 18.84 40.45 11.28
CA LEU A 185 20.13 41.12 11.09
C LEU A 185 20.50 41.23 9.60
N LEU A 186 20.15 40.23 8.79
CA LEU A 186 20.31 40.28 7.34
C LEU A 186 19.35 41.28 6.68
N GLU A 187 18.11 41.39 7.16
CA GLU A 187 17.17 42.42 6.67
C GLU A 187 17.56 43.84 7.12
N ALA A 188 18.17 44.00 8.30
CA ALA A 188 18.65 45.29 8.77
C ALA A 188 19.91 45.76 8.01
N GLY A 189 20.82 44.85 7.64
CA GLY A 189 22.02 45.18 6.86
C GLY A 189 21.81 45.31 5.35
N ALA A 190 20.62 44.96 4.83
CA ALA A 190 20.25 45.14 3.42
C ALA A 190 19.45 46.43 3.16
N ARG A 191 19.26 47.26 4.20
CA ARG A 191 18.54 48.54 4.15
C ARG A 191 19.46 49.75 4.45
N ASP A 192 20.76 49.53 4.38
CA ASP A 192 21.81 50.56 4.27
C ASP A 192 22.57 50.34 2.95
#